data_AF-A0A850HBM3-F1
#
_entry.id   AF-A0A850HBM3-F1
#
_cell.length_a   1.000
_cell.length_b   1.000
_cell.length_c   1.000
_cell.angle_alpha   90.00
_cell.angle_beta   90.00
_cell.angle_gamma   90.00
#
_symmetry.space_group_name_H-M   'P 1'
#
loop_
_entity.id
_entity.type
_entity.pdbx_description
1 polymer ?
#
loop_
_entity_poly.entity_id
_entity_poly.type
_entity_poly.pdbx_seq_one_letter_code
_entity_poly.pdbx_strand_id
1 'polypeptide(L)'
;MKLTPKTPWHLWVVGGLSLLWNFGGVVSYTTTKMQALGGANMPAAQLDYYYSFPAWATVFWALGVWGCFFGSLALLLKRKFAVWLFAVSIVGLIGTSIYQWGVSDMPDTLKTTGHIVFALAIWAITIGLFFYARAMAAKNVLK
;
A
#
# COMPACT_ATOMS: atom_id res chain seq x y z
N MET A 1 5.08 38.80 6.16
CA MET A 1 5.40 37.60 6.99
C MET A 1 4.47 36.46 6.53
N LYS A 2 4.98 35.41 5.84
CA LYS A 2 4.14 34.25 5.47
C LYS A 2 3.86 33.46 6.75
N LEU A 3 2.66 33.58 7.32
CA LEU A 3 2.24 32.76 8.46
C LEU A 3 2.28 31.30 8.02
N THR A 4 3.23 30.52 8.53
CA THR A 4 3.22 29.07 8.32
C THR A 4 2.01 28.50 9.03
N PRO A 5 1.05 27.88 8.32
CA PRO A 5 -0.12 27.31 8.97
C PRO A 5 0.34 26.29 10.03
N LYS A 6 -0.22 26.40 11.24
CA LYS A 6 0.04 25.46 12.34
C LYS A 6 -0.21 24.04 11.83
N THR A 7 0.75 23.15 12.01
CA THR A 7 0.59 21.76 11.57
C THR A 7 -0.63 21.15 12.28
N PRO A 8 -1.63 20.66 11.53
CA PRO A 8 -2.84 20.13 12.13
C PRO A 8 -2.55 18.80 12.82
N TRP A 9 -3.12 18.57 14.00
CA TRP A 9 -2.90 17.36 14.80
C TRP A 9 -3.23 16.07 14.03
N HIS A 10 -4.26 16.12 13.18
CA HIS A 10 -4.73 14.99 12.39
C HIS A 10 -3.67 14.49 11.40
N LEU A 11 -2.69 15.32 11.00
CA LEU A 11 -1.60 14.89 10.12
C LEU A 11 -0.74 13.82 10.78
N TRP A 12 -0.48 13.97 12.08
CA TRP A 12 0.29 13.00 12.85
C TRP A 12 -0.47 11.71 13.06
N VAL A 13 -1.77 11.79 13.34
CA VAL A 13 -2.62 10.61 13.53
C VAL A 13 -2.78 9.83 12.22
N VAL A 14 -3.12 10.51 11.12
CA VAL A 14 -3.25 9.87 9.80
C VAL A 14 -1.90 9.33 9.33
N GLY A 15 -0.82 10.09 9.48
CA GLY A 15 0.52 9.67 9.13
C GLY A 15 0.98 8.44 9.92
N GLY A 16 0.79 8.43 11.24
CA GLY A 16 1.19 7.33 12.10
C GLY A 16 0.39 6.05 11.85
N LEU A 17 -0.95 6.15 11.79
CA LEU A 17 -1.82 5.01 11.50
C LEU A 17 -1.55 4.44 10.10
N SER A 18 -1.36 5.31 9.10
CA SER A 18 -1.05 4.85 7.74
C SER A 18 0.31 4.16 7.68
N LEU A 19 1.33 4.67 8.38
CA LEU A 19 2.65 4.03 8.42
C LEU A 19 2.56 2.63 9.05
N LEU A 20 1.86 2.51 10.18
CA LEU A 20 1.66 1.23 10.87
C LEU A 20 0.89 0.22 10.00
N TRP A 21 -0.20 0.66 9.36
CA TRP A 21 -0.98 -0.16 8.44
C TRP A 21 -0.14 -0.64 7.24
N ASN A 22 0.54 0.29 6.57
CA ASN A 22 1.31 0.00 5.35
C ASN A 22 2.57 -0.82 5.64
N PHE A 23 3.08 -0.80 6.87
CA PHE A 23 4.17 -1.69 7.30
C PHE A 23 3.78 -3.17 7.13
N GLY A 24 2.53 -3.54 7.39
CA GLY A 24 2.03 -4.89 7.14
C GLY A 24 2.14 -5.31 5.66
N GLY A 25 1.91 -4.38 4.73
CA GLY A 25 2.10 -4.62 3.30
C GLY A 25 3.56 -4.86 2.92
N VAL A 26 4.49 -4.08 3.49
CA VAL A 26 5.93 -4.26 3.28
C VAL A 26 6.41 -5.59 3.83
N VAL A 27 5.98 -5.96 5.04
CA VAL A 27 6.29 -7.25 5.65
C VAL A 27 5.76 -8.38 4.76
N SER A 28 4.49 -8.32 4.36
CA SER A 28 3.87 -9.33 3.48
C SER A 28 4.65 -9.51 2.17
N TYR A 29 4.99 -8.44 1.47
CA TYR A 29 5.79 -8.52 0.25
C TYR A 29 7.17 -9.14 0.50
N THR A 30 7.86 -8.65 1.53
CA THR A 30 9.24 -9.02 1.82
C THR A 30 9.33 -10.49 2.23
N THR A 31 8.49 -10.95 3.16
CA THR A 31 8.48 -12.36 3.60
C THR A 31 8.11 -13.29 2.46
N THR A 32 7.17 -12.89 1.60
CA THR A 32 6.81 -13.65 0.38
C THR A 32 8.00 -13.78 -0.56
N LYS A 33 8.67 -12.68 -0.89
CA LYS A 33 9.77 -12.71 -1.88
C LYS A 33 11.06 -13.30 -1.34
N MET A 34 11.26 -13.28 -0.02
CA MET A 34 12.33 -14.05 0.65
C MET A 34 11.97 -15.52 0.87
N GLN A 35 10.80 -15.97 0.42
CA GLN A 35 10.27 -17.31 0.62
C GLN A 35 10.21 -17.76 2.10
N ALA A 36 10.13 -16.79 3.02
CA ALA A 36 10.10 -17.02 4.45
C ALA A 36 8.69 -17.40 4.97
N LEU A 37 7.71 -17.56 4.08
CA LEU A 37 6.34 -17.96 4.43
C LEU A 37 6.22 -19.45 4.79
N GLY A 38 7.22 -20.28 4.45
CA GLY A 38 7.19 -21.73 4.68
C GLY A 38 7.06 -22.14 6.15
N GLY A 39 7.41 -21.26 7.10
CA GLY A 39 7.22 -21.47 8.54
C GLY A 39 5.83 -21.11 9.08
N ALA A 40 4.93 -20.57 8.25
CA ALA A 40 3.68 -19.96 8.71
C ALA A 40 2.45 -20.87 8.64
N ASN A 41 2.61 -22.20 8.49
CA ASN A 41 1.51 -23.16 8.30
C ASN A 41 0.57 -22.80 7.12
N MET A 42 1.04 -22.09 6.10
CA MET A 42 0.24 -21.79 4.91
C MET A 42 0.09 -23.06 4.05
N PRO A 43 -1.12 -23.33 3.50
CA PRO A 43 -1.32 -24.41 2.54
C PRO A 43 -0.38 -24.28 1.33
N ALA A 44 0.18 -25.40 0.85
CA ALA A 44 1.13 -25.42 -0.26
C ALA A 44 0.59 -24.70 -1.52
N ALA A 45 -0.67 -24.94 -1.88
CA ALA A 45 -1.31 -24.29 -3.02
C ALA A 45 -1.36 -22.74 -2.92
N GLN A 46 -1.44 -22.20 -1.69
CA GLN A 46 -1.42 -20.75 -1.47
C GLN A 46 0.01 -20.19 -1.59
N LEU A 47 1.01 -20.93 -1.10
CA LEU A 47 2.42 -20.56 -1.27
C LEU A 47 2.80 -20.55 -2.75
N ASP A 48 2.44 -21.60 -3.48
CA ASP A 48 2.72 -21.73 -4.91
C ASP A 48 2.09 -20.58 -5.71
N TYR A 49 0.86 -20.19 -5.35
CA TYR A 49 0.21 -19.04 -5.96
C TYR A 49 1.02 -17.74 -5.77
N TYR A 50 1.48 -17.43 -4.55
CA TYR A 50 2.25 -16.20 -4.33
C TYR A 50 3.66 -16.23 -4.93
N TYR A 51 4.29 -17.41 -4.97
CA TYR A 51 5.63 -17.58 -5.54
C TYR A 51 5.62 -17.62 -7.07
N SER A 52 4.51 -18.00 -7.70
CA SER A 52 4.35 -18.01 -9.16
C SER A 52 4.07 -16.63 -9.78
N PHE A 53 4.02 -15.55 -8.97
CA PHE A 53 3.81 -14.19 -9.51
C PHE A 53 4.89 -13.84 -10.53
N PRO A 54 4.52 -13.51 -11.79
CA PRO A 54 5.48 -13.11 -12.80
C PRO A 54 6.18 -11.80 -12.40
N ALA A 55 7.30 -11.52 -13.05
CA ALA A 55 8.15 -10.37 -12.71
C ALA A 55 7.39 -9.04 -12.74
N TRP A 56 6.55 -8.82 -13.75
CA TRP A 56 5.77 -7.58 -13.88
C TRP A 56 4.77 -7.40 -12.74
N ALA A 57 4.04 -8.45 -12.35
CA ALA A 57 3.08 -8.40 -11.24
C ALA A 57 3.79 -8.18 -9.91
N THR A 58 4.97 -8.79 -9.74
CA THR A 58 5.85 -8.54 -8.59
C THR A 58 6.28 -7.07 -8.51
N VAL A 59 6.65 -6.46 -9.63
CA VAL A 59 7.01 -5.03 -9.68
C VAL A 59 5.83 -4.14 -9.29
N PHE A 60 4.64 -4.36 -9.85
CA PHE A 60 3.47 -3.57 -9.46
C PHE A 60 3.10 -3.75 -7.98
N TRP A 61 3.22 -4.97 -7.45
CA TRP A 61 3.00 -5.21 -6.03
C TRP A 61 4.01 -4.45 -5.17
N ALA A 62 5.30 -4.46 -5.56
CA ALA A 62 6.34 -3.68 -4.91
C ALA A 62 6.03 -2.18 -4.94
N LEU A 63 5.64 -1.63 -6.09
CA LEU A 63 5.25 -0.22 -6.22
C LEU A 63 4.06 0.12 -5.30
N GLY A 64 3.09 -0.78 -5.20
CA GLY A 64 1.94 -0.67 -4.30
C GLY A 64 2.38 -0.50 -2.84
N VAL A 65 3.08 -1.50 -2.30
CA VAL A 65 3.42 -1.56 -0.87
C VAL A 65 4.50 -0.57 -0.46
N TRP A 66 5.54 -0.38 -1.28
CA TRP A 66 6.62 0.54 -0.96
C TRP A 66 6.20 1.98 -1.21
N GLY A 67 5.38 2.24 -2.23
CA GLY A 67 4.82 3.56 -2.50
C GLY A 67 3.98 4.08 -1.34
N CYS A 68 3.10 3.25 -0.76
CA CYS A 68 2.28 3.69 0.37
C CYS A 68 3.09 3.82 1.66
N PHE A 69 4.04 2.90 1.92
CA PHE A 69 4.92 2.98 3.08
C PHE A 69 5.78 4.26 3.08
N PHE A 70 6.50 4.51 2.00
CA PHE A 70 7.30 5.74 1.88
C PHE A 70 6.42 6.97 1.75
N GLY A 71 5.22 6.87 1.16
CA GLY A 71 4.23 7.94 1.15
C GLY A 71 3.81 8.35 2.56
N SER A 72 3.52 7.37 3.43
CA SER A 72 3.21 7.58 4.84
C SER A 72 4.37 8.21 5.60
N LEU A 73 5.61 7.77 5.34
CA LEU A 73 6.80 8.39 5.94
C LEU A 73 6.98 9.83 5.46
N ALA A 74 6.85 10.08 4.15
CA ALA A 74 6.94 11.42 3.57
C ALA A 74 5.84 12.35 4.11
N LEU A 75 4.64 11.82 4.39
CA LEU A 75 3.54 12.57 5.00
C LEU A 75 3.90 13.03 6.41
N LEU A 76 4.47 12.15 7.25
CA LEU A 76 4.97 12.48 8.59
C LEU A 76 6.14 13.47 8.56
N LEU A 77 7.01 13.35 7.57
CA LEU A 77 8.08 14.30 7.29
C LEU A 77 7.58 15.61 6.64
N LYS A 78 6.27 15.73 6.41
CA LYS A 78 5.60 16.88 5.81
C LYS A 78 6.17 17.25 4.45
N ARG A 79 6.48 16.26 3.61
CA ARG A 79 7.02 16.47 2.26
C ARG A 79 5.90 16.39 1.23
N LYS A 80 5.82 17.38 0.33
CA LYS A 80 4.84 17.37 -0.79
C LYS A 80 5.02 16.17 -1.71
N PHE A 81 6.22 15.59 -1.71
CA PHE A 81 6.55 14.37 -2.43
C PHE A 81 5.69 13.15 -2.03
N ALA A 82 5.06 13.17 -0.84
CA ALA A 82 4.10 12.15 -0.42
C ALA A 82 2.99 11.91 -1.45
N VAL A 83 2.53 12.97 -2.14
CA VAL A 83 1.50 12.87 -3.19
C VAL A 83 1.93 11.94 -4.31
N TRP A 84 3.16 12.06 -4.78
CA TRP A 84 3.69 11.25 -5.87
C TRP A 84 3.90 9.80 -5.44
N LEU A 85 4.36 9.58 -4.21
CA LEU A 85 4.54 8.23 -3.65
C LEU A 85 3.21 7.47 -3.52
N PHE A 86 2.15 8.16 -3.06
CA PHE A 86 0.81 7.56 -3.06
C PHE A 86 0.25 7.34 -4.47
N ALA A 87 0.56 8.23 -5.43
CA ALA A 87 0.16 8.01 -6.83
C ALA A 87 0.83 6.75 -7.42
N VAL A 88 2.13 6.57 -7.18
CA VAL A 88 2.87 5.36 -7.58
C VAL A 88 2.26 4.11 -6.91
N SER A 89 1.89 4.21 -5.64
CA SER A 89 1.20 3.13 -4.93
C SER A 89 -0.13 2.75 -5.58
N ILE A 90 -0.94 3.73 -6.01
CA ILE A 90 -2.19 3.48 -6.74
C ILE A 90 -1.92 2.75 -8.05
N VAL A 91 -0.90 3.15 -8.81
CA VAL A 91 -0.50 2.46 -10.05
C VAL A 91 -0.08 1.02 -9.76
N GLY A 92 0.70 0.81 -8.70
CA GLY A 92 1.05 -0.52 -8.19
C GLY A 92 -0.16 -1.37 -7.82
N LEU A 93 -1.11 -0.77 -7.11
CA LEU A 93 -2.34 -1.43 -6.69
C LEU A 93 -3.23 -1.81 -7.87
N ILE A 94 -3.33 -0.96 -8.89
CA ILE A 94 -4.03 -1.26 -10.15
C ILE A 94 -3.40 -2.49 -10.82
N GLY A 95 -2.08 -2.47 -11.05
CA GLY A 95 -1.40 -3.57 -11.73
C GLY A 95 -1.47 -4.89 -10.96
N THR A 96 -1.36 -4.83 -9.63
CA THR A 96 -1.53 -6.00 -8.75
C THR A 96 -2.95 -6.55 -8.82
N SER A 97 -3.95 -5.67 -8.82
CA SER A 97 -5.36 -6.07 -8.92
C SER A 97 -5.69 -6.69 -10.28
N ILE A 98 -5.17 -6.12 -11.37
CA ILE A 98 -5.31 -6.68 -12.72
C ILE A 98 -4.76 -8.11 -12.77
N TYR A 99 -3.57 -8.31 -12.20
CA TYR A 99 -3.01 -9.65 -12.11
C TYR A 99 -3.93 -10.59 -11.33
N GLN A 100 -4.24 -10.24 -10.08
CA GLN A 100 -4.97 -11.10 -9.14
C GLN A 100 -6.38 -11.49 -9.61
N TRP A 101 -7.10 -10.56 -10.23
CA TRP A 101 -8.52 -10.74 -10.55
C TRP A 101 -8.79 -10.95 -12.03
N GLY A 102 -7.87 -10.56 -12.92
CA GLY A 102 -8.07 -10.59 -14.37
C GLY A 102 -7.13 -11.53 -15.13
N VAL A 103 -5.98 -11.90 -14.56
CA VAL A 103 -4.96 -12.70 -15.27
C VAL A 103 -4.67 -14.02 -14.57
N SER A 104 -4.55 -14.01 -13.24
CA SER A 104 -4.19 -15.19 -12.47
C SER A 104 -5.42 -15.99 -12.07
N ASP A 105 -5.32 -17.32 -12.13
CA ASP A 105 -6.31 -18.23 -11.55
C ASP A 105 -6.15 -18.30 -10.03
N MET A 106 -6.62 -17.25 -9.33
CA MET A 106 -6.57 -17.22 -7.88
C MET A 106 -7.33 -18.42 -7.29
N PRO A 107 -6.70 -19.21 -6.38
CA PRO A 107 -7.36 -20.33 -5.72
C PRO A 107 -8.63 -19.90 -4.97
N ASP A 108 -9.66 -20.73 -4.97
CA ASP A 108 -10.94 -20.43 -4.30
C ASP A 108 -10.79 -20.30 -2.79
N THR A 109 -9.77 -20.95 -2.21
CA THR A 109 -9.38 -20.77 -0.81
C THR A 109 -8.95 -19.34 -0.48
N LEU A 110 -8.56 -18.53 -1.47
CA LEU A 110 -8.23 -17.10 -1.33
C LEU A 110 -9.38 -16.18 -1.71
N LYS A 111 -10.39 -16.66 -2.43
CA LYS A 111 -11.59 -15.88 -2.80
C LYS A 111 -12.62 -15.81 -1.67
N THR A 112 -12.14 -15.70 -0.43
CA THR A 112 -13.01 -15.54 0.73
C THR A 112 -13.55 -14.11 0.81
N THR A 113 -14.72 -13.94 1.42
CA THR A 113 -15.28 -12.60 1.70
C THR A 113 -14.29 -11.73 2.48
N GLY A 114 -13.54 -12.31 3.42
CA GLY A 114 -12.52 -11.60 4.18
C GLY A 114 -11.40 -11.04 3.30
N HIS A 115 -10.90 -11.83 2.34
CA HIS A 115 -9.87 -11.38 1.40
C HIS A 115 -10.38 -10.24 0.50
N ILE A 116 -11.61 -10.34 -0.01
CA ILE A 116 -12.24 -9.29 -0.84
C ILE A 116 -12.40 -8.00 -0.04
N VAL A 117 -12.94 -8.07 1.18
CA VAL A 117 -13.13 -6.89 2.04
C VAL A 117 -11.78 -6.25 2.37
N PHE A 118 -10.75 -7.06 2.66
CA PHE A 118 -9.40 -6.56 2.91
C PHE A 118 -8.80 -5.86 1.69
N ALA A 119 -8.95 -6.44 0.49
CA ALA A 119 -8.53 -5.81 -0.75
C ALA A 119 -9.24 -4.46 -0.99
N LEU A 120 -10.55 -4.40 -0.76
CA LEU A 120 -11.31 -3.15 -0.85
C LEU A 120 -10.86 -2.10 0.18
N ALA A 121 -10.52 -2.53 1.40
CA ALA A 121 -9.97 -1.66 2.42
C ALA A 121 -8.62 -1.06 1.99
N ILE A 122 -7.73 -1.87 1.39
CA ILE A 122 -6.45 -1.37 0.84
C ILE A 122 -6.70 -0.29 -0.21
N TRP A 123 -7.66 -0.52 -1.12
CA TRP A 123 -8.07 0.47 -2.12
C TRP A 123 -8.58 1.77 -1.49
N ALA A 124 -9.53 1.67 -0.55
CA ALA A 124 -10.11 2.82 0.12
C ALA A 124 -9.05 3.63 0.88
N ILE A 125 -8.17 2.96 1.63
CA ILE A 125 -7.12 3.60 2.41
C ILE A 125 -6.09 4.26 1.48
N THR A 126 -5.62 3.56 0.46
CA THR A 126 -4.59 4.09 -0.47
C THR A 126 -5.09 5.33 -1.21
N ILE A 127 -6.33 5.27 -1.74
CA ILE A 127 -6.97 6.41 -2.40
C ILE A 127 -7.22 7.56 -1.41
N GLY A 128 -7.72 7.24 -0.21
CA GLY A 128 -7.95 8.22 0.85
C GLY A 128 -6.68 8.97 1.24
N LEU A 129 -5.56 8.25 1.38
CA LEU A 129 -4.25 8.84 1.69
C LEU A 129 -3.73 9.72 0.56
N PHE A 130 -3.91 9.32 -0.70
CA PHE A 130 -3.55 10.16 -1.84
C PHE A 130 -4.31 11.50 -1.83
N PHE A 131 -5.64 11.46 -1.69
CA PHE A 131 -6.44 12.68 -1.63
C PHE A 131 -6.14 13.53 -0.40
N TYR A 132 -5.92 12.90 0.75
CA TYR A 132 -5.50 13.57 1.97
C TYR A 132 -4.16 14.30 1.79
N ALA A 133 -3.15 13.61 1.25
CA ALA A 133 -1.84 14.21 0.99
C ALA A 133 -1.94 15.37 -0.01
N ARG A 134 -2.76 15.23 -1.06
CA ARG A 134 -3.04 16.33 -2.01
C ARG A 134 -3.69 17.53 -1.34
N ALA A 135 -4.68 17.31 -0.48
CA ALA A 135 -5.34 18.38 0.27
C ALA A 135 -4.36 19.09 1.21
N MET A 136 -3.48 18.35 1.90
CA MET A 136 -2.46 18.94 2.78
C MET A 136 -1.38 19.69 2.01
N ALA A 137 -0.99 19.21 0.82
CA ALA A 137 -0.08 19.93 -0.08
C ALA A 137 -0.70 21.24 -0.58
N ALA A 138 -1.96 21.21 -1.03
CA ALA A 138 -2.68 22.41 -1.48
C ALA A 138 -2.84 23.46 -0.37
N LYS A 139 -2.97 23.03 0.89
CA LYS A 139 -3.01 23.89 2.08
C LYS A 139 -1.62 24.36 2.56
N ASN A 140 -0.55 24.07 1.83
CA ASN A 140 0.85 24.37 2.20
C ASN A 140 1.28 23.78 3.57
N VAL A 141 0.62 22.71 4.02
CA VAL A 141 1.01 21.96 5.21
C VAL A 141 2.21 21.05 4.90
N LEU A 142 2.24 20.49 3.68
CA LEU A 142 3.39 19.75 3.14
C LEU A 142 4.30 20.69 2.35
N LYS A 143 5.62 20.55 2.51
CA LYS A 143 6.67 21.38 1.90
C LYS A 143 7.40 20.65 0.77
#